data_AF-A0A2G9TYW2-F1
#
_entry.id   AF-A0A2G9TYW2-F1
#
_cell.length_a   1.000
_cell.length_b   1.000
_cell.length_c   1.000
_cell.angle_alpha   90.00
_cell.angle_beta   90.00
_cell.angle_gamma   90.00
#
_symmetry.space_group_name_H-M   'P 1'
#
loop_
_entity.id
_entity.type
_entity.pdbx_description
1 polymer ?
#
loop_
_entity_poly.entity_id
_entity_poly.type
_entity_poly.pdbx_seq_one_letter_code
_entity_poly.pdbx_strand_id
1 'polypeptide(L)'
;ELFKQMFNIVFDERSSGQYEVDRTNLQLKRLYMEKTFLDPFNYTVLFSVGRPTSGKHQRVIEEESKLHDDILQTDFEDSYRNLTYKHLAGLRYLASVCDEDVVIIKVDDDVAWDVLRVSEFVRNTARKSNGLHCPRHMWYRGVVRKISPTSIGGQLKRK
;
A
#
# COMPACT_ATOMS: atom_id res chain seq x y z
N GLU A 1 -25.89 1.95 7.38
CA GLU A 1 -25.08 2.95 6.64
C GLU A 1 -23.61 2.58 6.75
N LEU A 2 -23.22 1.53 6.03
CA LEU A 2 -21.91 0.91 6.08
C LEU A 2 -20.88 1.84 5.43
N PHE A 3 -19.71 1.99 6.06
CA PHE A 3 -18.63 2.86 5.62
C PHE A 3 -18.33 2.67 4.12
N LYS A 4 -18.70 3.66 3.31
CA LYS A 4 -18.39 3.79 1.88
C LYS A 4 -16.93 3.39 1.61
N GLN A 5 -16.71 2.42 0.72
CA GLN A 5 -15.42 1.74 0.60
C GLN A 5 -14.25 2.72 0.42
N MET A 6 -13.16 2.44 1.13
CA MET A 6 -11.87 3.11 0.91
C MET A 6 -11.02 2.19 0.05
N PHE A 7 -10.46 2.70 -1.04
CA PHE A 7 -9.64 1.90 -1.94
C PHE A 7 -8.20 2.37 -1.85
N ASN A 8 -7.34 1.58 -1.23
CA ASN A 8 -5.91 1.85 -1.16
C ASN A 8 -5.23 1.17 -2.35
N ILE A 9 -4.62 1.97 -3.21
CA ILE A 9 -3.75 1.47 -4.26
C ILE A 9 -2.30 1.74 -3.88
N VAL A 10 -1.56 0.64 -3.77
CA VAL A 10 -0.12 0.67 -3.54
C VAL A 10 0.57 0.63 -4.90
N PHE A 11 1.32 1.67 -5.23
CA PHE A 11 2.13 1.69 -6.44
C PHE A 11 3.54 1.25 -6.09
N ASP A 12 4.02 0.22 -6.79
CA ASP A 12 5.45 -0.06 -6.84
C ASP A 12 6.10 0.98 -7.78
N GLU A 13 6.85 1.92 -7.22
CA GLU A 13 7.55 2.95 -7.98
C GLU A 13 8.98 2.55 -8.39
N ARG A 14 9.42 1.34 -8.05
CA ARG A 14 10.80 0.91 -8.32
C ARG A 14 10.96 0.39 -9.74
N SER A 15 12.11 0.73 -10.33
CA SER A 15 12.41 0.54 -11.75
C SER A 15 12.68 -0.90 -12.18
N SER A 16 12.63 -1.85 -11.24
CA SER A 16 13.00 -3.23 -11.47
C SER A 16 11.93 -4.14 -10.89
N GLY A 17 10.97 -4.58 -11.72
CA GLY A 17 10.04 -5.69 -11.44
C GLY A 17 10.76 -7.05 -11.30
N GLN A 18 11.89 -7.03 -10.60
CA GLN A 18 12.92 -8.05 -10.53
C GLN A 18 13.11 -8.57 -9.10
N TYR A 19 12.65 -7.84 -8.08
CA TYR A 19 12.88 -8.18 -6.68
C TYR A 19 11.63 -8.20 -5.77
N GLU A 20 10.48 -7.66 -6.19
CA GLU A 20 9.54 -7.12 -5.17
C GLU A 20 8.12 -7.63 -5.11
N VAL A 21 7.73 -8.55 -5.96
CA VAL A 21 6.43 -9.23 -5.78
C VAL A 21 6.44 -10.05 -4.47
N ASP A 22 7.60 -10.54 -4.04
CA ASP A 22 7.69 -11.44 -2.88
C ASP A 22 7.96 -10.74 -1.53
N ARG A 23 8.89 -9.76 -1.41
CA ARG A 23 9.27 -9.30 -0.05
C ARG A 23 8.49 -8.11 0.49
N THR A 24 8.34 -7.06 -0.32
CA THR A 24 7.72 -5.81 0.14
C THR A 24 6.21 -5.94 0.18
N ASN A 25 5.61 -6.59 -0.83
CA ASN A 25 4.20 -6.93 -0.82
C ASN A 25 3.83 -7.83 0.37
N LEU A 26 4.59 -8.89 0.66
CA LEU A 26 4.28 -9.75 1.83
C LEU A 26 4.32 -9.00 3.16
N GLN A 27 5.22 -8.02 3.32
CA GLN A 27 5.28 -7.21 4.55
C GLN A 27 4.09 -6.26 4.64
N LEU A 28 3.76 -5.56 3.56
CA LEU A 28 2.60 -4.68 3.51
C LEU A 28 1.29 -5.46 3.70
N LYS A 29 1.16 -6.64 3.08
CA LYS A 29 0.00 -7.54 3.27
C LYS A 29 -0.16 -7.97 4.72
N ARG A 30 0.94 -8.33 5.41
CA ARG A 30 0.91 -8.69 6.83
C ARG A 30 0.47 -7.53 7.74
N LEU A 31 0.79 -6.30 7.37
CA LEU A 31 0.45 -5.12 8.17
C LEU A 31 -0.94 -4.57 7.85
N TYR A 32 -1.27 -4.47 6.57
CA TYR A 32 -2.43 -3.72 6.09
C TYR A 32 -3.57 -4.60 5.58
N MET A 33 -3.39 -5.90 5.42
CA MET A 33 -4.44 -6.83 4.99
C MET A 33 -4.81 -7.86 6.06
N GLU A 34 -4.33 -7.69 7.30
CA GLU A 34 -4.85 -8.44 8.44
C GLU A 34 -6.28 -7.97 8.76
N LYS A 35 -7.19 -8.91 9.04
CA LYS A 35 -8.60 -8.61 9.35
C LYS A 35 -8.78 -7.61 10.50
N THR A 36 -7.88 -7.65 11.48
CA THR A 36 -7.84 -6.71 12.61
C THR A 36 -7.71 -5.24 12.17
N PHE A 37 -7.07 -4.98 11.02
CA PHE A 37 -6.97 -3.66 10.41
C PHE A 37 -8.04 -3.43 9.35
N LEU A 38 -8.44 -4.45 8.57
CA LEU A 38 -9.45 -4.27 7.51
C LEU A 38 -10.85 -4.01 8.07
N ASP A 39 -11.31 -4.83 9.02
CA ASP A 39 -12.71 -4.84 9.49
C ASP A 39 -13.15 -3.50 10.12
N PRO A 40 -12.32 -2.81 10.95
CA PRO A 40 -12.74 -1.55 11.58
C PRO A 40 -12.86 -0.37 10.62
N PHE A 41 -12.14 -0.39 9.50
CA PHE A 41 -12.02 0.77 8.59
C PHE A 41 -12.62 0.54 7.21
N ASN A 42 -12.94 -0.71 6.85
CA ASN A 42 -13.56 -1.12 5.59
C ASN A 42 -12.84 -0.56 4.36
N TYR A 43 -11.55 -0.86 4.24
CA TYR A 43 -10.76 -0.54 3.05
C TYR A 43 -10.33 -1.81 2.31
N THR A 44 -10.08 -1.67 1.01
CA THR A 44 -9.48 -2.69 0.15
C THR A 44 -8.08 -2.24 -0.25
N VAL A 45 -7.16 -3.18 -0.43
CA VAL A 45 -5.79 -2.90 -0.90
C VAL A 45 -5.60 -3.54 -2.28
N LEU A 46 -5.03 -2.80 -3.22
CA LEU A 46 -4.67 -3.27 -4.55
C LEU A 46 -3.22 -2.88 -4.85
N PHE A 47 -2.43 -3.83 -5.33
CA PHE A 47 -1.04 -3.62 -5.73
C PHE A 47 -0.96 -3.39 -7.24
N SER A 48 -0.47 -2.22 -7.65
CA SER A 48 -0.27 -1.91 -9.06
C SER A 48 1.15 -2.32 -9.49
N VAL A 49 1.24 -3.23 -10.45
CA VAL A 49 2.51 -3.75 -11.00
C VAL A 49 2.53 -3.62 -12.53
N GLY A 50 3.71 -3.46 -13.12
CA GLY A 50 3.87 -3.51 -14.57
C GLY A 50 4.21 -4.90 -15.08
N ARG A 51 4.33 -5.06 -16.40
CA ARG A 51 4.81 -6.30 -17.00
C ARG A 51 6.33 -6.43 -16.80
N PRO A 52 6.82 -7.50 -16.15
CA PRO A 52 8.25 -7.73 -16.02
C PRO A 52 8.88 -8.12 -17.36
N THR A 53 10.19 -7.92 -17.49
CA THR A 53 10.98 -8.37 -18.64
C THR A 53 11.28 -9.87 -18.62
N SER A 54 11.23 -10.50 -17.45
CA SER A 54 11.54 -11.91 -17.24
C SER A 54 10.27 -12.74 -17.11
N GLY A 55 10.16 -13.80 -17.93
CA GLY A 55 9.08 -14.78 -17.82
C GLY A 55 9.05 -15.52 -16.47
N LYS A 56 10.18 -15.60 -15.76
CA LYS A 56 10.21 -16.13 -14.39
C LYS A 56 9.44 -15.22 -13.42
N HIS A 57 9.62 -13.91 -13.51
CA HIS A 57 8.91 -12.97 -12.63
C HIS A 57 7.44 -12.86 -12.98
N GLN A 58 7.09 -12.99 -14.27
CA GLN A 58 5.69 -13.07 -14.68
C GLN A 58 4.98 -14.26 -14.01
N ARG A 59 5.60 -15.44 -13.95
CA ARG A 59 5.03 -16.60 -13.25
C ARG A 59 4.84 -16.35 -11.76
N VAL A 60 5.77 -15.65 -11.11
CA VAL A 60 5.63 -15.27 -9.68
C VAL A 60 4.43 -14.36 -9.48
N ILE A 61 4.23 -13.36 -10.35
CA ILE A 61 3.05 -12.48 -10.32
C ILE A 61 1.76 -13.29 -10.49
N GLU A 62 1.73 -14.22 -11.45
CA GLU A 62 0.55 -15.06 -11.70
C GLU A 62 0.23 -16.02 -10.55
N GLU A 63 1.25 -16.59 -9.90
CA GLU A 63 1.08 -17.46 -8.73
C GLU A 63 0.57 -16.67 -7.52
N GLU A 64 1.11 -15.48 -7.29
CA GLU A 64 0.70 -14.58 -6.22
C GLU A 64 -0.75 -14.10 -6.41
N SER A 65 -1.08 -13.66 -7.63
CA SER A 65 -2.41 -13.18 -7.98
C SER A 65 -3.48 -14.25 -7.78
N LYS A 66 -3.17 -15.53 -8.08
CA LYS A 66 -4.08 -16.66 -7.81
C LYS A 66 -4.36 -16.87 -6.33
N LEU A 67 -3.46 -16.46 -5.44
CA LEU A 67 -3.60 -16.64 -3.99
C LEU A 67 -4.34 -15.49 -3.32
N HIS A 68 -4.18 -14.27 -3.82
CA HIS A 68 -4.62 -13.05 -3.13
C HIS A 68 -5.62 -12.18 -3.88
N ASP A 69 -5.70 -12.30 -5.21
CA ASP A 69 -6.63 -11.53 -6.08
C ASP A 69 -6.58 -10.01 -5.84
N ASP A 70 -5.39 -9.48 -5.55
CA ASP A 70 -5.16 -8.09 -5.17
C ASP A 70 -4.06 -7.42 -6.01
N ILE A 71 -3.78 -7.96 -7.20
CA ILE A 71 -2.84 -7.39 -8.17
C ILE A 71 -3.59 -6.76 -9.35
N LEU A 72 -3.22 -5.53 -9.67
CA LEU A 72 -3.51 -4.88 -10.95
C LEU A 72 -2.24 -4.83 -11.78
N GLN A 73 -2.16 -5.68 -12.80
CA GLN A 73 -1.01 -5.73 -13.70
C GLN A 73 -1.28 -4.96 -15.00
N THR A 74 -0.35 -4.08 -15.38
CA THR A 74 -0.39 -3.39 -16.68
C THR A 74 0.28 -4.20 -17.79
N ASP A 75 -0.04 -3.90 -19.05
CA ASP A 75 0.45 -4.61 -20.24
C ASP A 75 1.79 -4.07 -20.80
N PHE A 76 2.27 -2.94 -20.28
CA PHE A 76 3.55 -2.35 -20.62
C PHE A 76 4.64 -2.70 -19.61
N GLU A 77 5.89 -2.62 -20.06
CA GLU A 77 7.06 -2.97 -19.26
C GLU A 77 7.15 -2.11 -18.00
N ASP A 78 7.36 -2.75 -16.85
CA ASP A 78 7.58 -2.06 -15.59
C ASP A 78 8.96 -1.41 -15.57
N SER A 79 8.98 -0.09 -15.75
CA SER A 79 10.19 0.70 -15.73
C SER A 79 9.90 2.07 -15.15
N TYR A 80 10.93 2.71 -14.58
CA TYR A 80 10.81 4.06 -14.02
C TYR A 80 10.22 5.07 -15.02
N ARG A 81 10.57 4.92 -16.31
CA ARG A 81 10.07 5.80 -17.38
C ARG A 81 8.57 5.62 -17.66
N ASN A 82 8.02 4.45 -17.31
CA ASN A 82 6.62 4.11 -17.52
C ASN A 82 5.75 4.33 -16.28
N LEU A 83 6.29 4.89 -15.19
CA LEU A 83 5.51 5.17 -13.98
C LEU A 83 4.29 6.03 -14.25
N THR A 84 4.38 7.04 -15.13
CA THR A 84 3.22 7.86 -15.50
C THR A 84 2.12 7.02 -16.15
N TYR A 85 2.47 6.07 -17.03
CA TYR A 85 1.50 5.15 -17.61
C TYR A 85 0.91 4.20 -16.57
N LYS A 86 1.72 3.74 -15.61
CA LYS A 86 1.29 2.90 -14.47
C LYS A 86 0.24 3.59 -13.61
N HIS A 87 0.50 4.84 -13.25
CA HIS A 87 -0.45 5.68 -12.52
C HIS A 87 -1.74 5.91 -13.31
N LEU A 88 -1.63 6.25 -14.59
CA LEU A 88 -2.81 6.47 -15.44
C LEU A 88 -3.65 5.19 -15.60
N ALA A 89 -3.01 4.03 -15.76
CA ALA A 89 -3.68 2.74 -15.84
C ALA A 89 -4.42 2.40 -14.54
N GLY A 90 -3.79 2.61 -13.39
CA GLY A 90 -4.41 2.45 -12.07
C GLY A 90 -5.63 3.36 -11.91
N LEU A 91 -5.50 4.64 -12.22
CA LEU A 91 -6.62 5.59 -12.16
C LEU A 91 -7.75 5.23 -13.11
N ARG A 92 -7.45 4.78 -14.33
CA ARG A 92 -8.45 4.32 -15.32
C ARG A 92 -9.20 3.09 -14.83
N TYR A 93 -8.49 2.12 -14.26
CA TYR A 93 -9.11 0.93 -13.68
C TYR A 93 -10.08 1.32 -12.57
N LEU A 94 -9.63 2.14 -11.61
CA LEU A 94 -10.45 2.60 -10.49
C LEU A 94 -11.68 3.39 -10.97
N ALA A 95 -11.50 4.29 -11.94
CA ALA A 95 -12.63 5.03 -12.53
C ALA A 95 -13.65 4.12 -13.26
N SER A 96 -13.26 2.90 -13.65
CA SER A 96 -14.15 1.94 -14.31
C SER A 96 -14.88 0.99 -13.36
N VAL A 97 -14.37 0.80 -12.14
CA VAL A 97 -14.91 -0.18 -11.17
C VAL A 97 -15.49 0.46 -9.91
N CYS A 98 -15.09 1.68 -9.57
CA CYS A 98 -15.55 2.38 -8.37
C CYS A 98 -16.75 3.29 -8.68
N ASP A 99 -17.73 3.29 -7.77
CA ASP A 99 -18.81 4.27 -7.74
C ASP A 99 -18.29 5.66 -7.32
N GLU A 100 -19.07 6.72 -7.59
CA GLU A 100 -18.68 8.12 -7.32
C GLU A 100 -18.41 8.43 -5.84
N ASP A 101 -18.78 7.54 -4.91
CA ASP A 101 -18.64 7.77 -3.47
C ASP A 101 -17.49 7.01 -2.79
N VAL A 102 -16.60 6.43 -3.59
CA VAL A 102 -15.36 5.77 -3.14
C VAL A 102 -14.24 6.79 -2.94
N VAL A 103 -13.51 6.67 -1.83
CA VAL A 103 -12.28 7.45 -1.59
C VAL A 103 -11.07 6.61 -1.96
N ILE A 104 -10.28 7.11 -2.92
CA ILE A 104 -9.04 6.47 -3.36
C ILE A 104 -7.87 7.04 -2.56
N ILE A 105 -7.07 6.16 -1.98
CA ILE A 105 -5.81 6.49 -1.32
C ILE A 105 -4.68 5.91 -2.16
N LYS A 106 -3.71 6.75 -2.51
CA LYS A 106 -2.46 6.33 -3.12
C LYS A 106 -1.38 6.27 -2.04
N VAL A 107 -0.70 5.13 -1.92
CA VAL A 107 0.47 4.95 -1.05
C VAL A 107 1.59 4.29 -1.87
N ASP A 108 2.84 4.62 -1.57
CA ASP A 108 3.99 3.97 -2.21
C ASP A 108 4.40 2.72 -1.44
N ASP A 109 5.05 1.77 -2.10
CA ASP A 109 5.44 0.50 -1.51
C ASP A 109 6.49 0.63 -0.38
N ASP A 110 7.18 1.77 -0.31
CA ASP A 110 8.15 2.12 0.72
C ASP A 110 7.60 3.09 1.78
N VAL A 111 6.30 3.39 1.76
CA VAL A 111 5.63 4.29 2.70
C VAL A 111 4.73 3.53 3.67
N ALA A 112 5.05 3.63 4.96
CA ALA A 112 4.14 3.23 6.02
C ALA A 112 3.11 4.33 6.30
N TRP A 113 1.85 3.95 6.44
CA TRP A 113 0.75 4.85 6.78
C TRP A 113 0.03 4.41 8.07
N ASP A 114 -0.44 5.40 8.83
CA ASP A 114 -1.23 5.20 10.04
C ASP A 114 -2.72 5.09 9.65
N VAL A 115 -3.21 3.85 9.61
CA VAL A 115 -4.57 3.51 9.16
C VAL A 115 -5.64 4.26 9.97
N LEU A 116 -5.44 4.41 11.29
CA LEU A 116 -6.38 5.11 12.17
C LEU A 116 -6.49 6.58 11.76
N ARG A 117 -5.35 7.27 11.67
CA ARG A 117 -5.31 8.70 11.34
C ARG A 117 -5.78 8.98 9.92
N VAL A 118 -5.42 8.15 8.96
CA VAL A 118 -5.88 8.30 7.58
C VAL A 118 -7.39 8.05 7.49
N SER A 119 -7.92 7.06 8.21
CA SER A 119 -9.37 6.82 8.26
C SER A 119 -10.13 7.99 8.89
N GLU A 120 -9.59 8.61 9.94
CA GLU A 120 -10.15 9.85 10.50
C GLU A 120 -10.14 11.00 9.49
N PHE A 121 -9.02 11.19 8.79
CA PHE A 121 -8.91 12.20 7.73
C PHE A 121 -9.93 11.98 6.62
N VAL A 122 -10.10 10.73 6.18
CA VAL A 122 -11.08 10.38 5.15
C VAL A 122 -12.51 10.71 5.61
N ARG A 123 -12.88 10.31 6.83
CA ARG A 123 -14.23 10.57 7.38
C ARG A 123 -14.52 12.06 7.57
N ASN A 124 -13.54 12.80 8.07
CA ASN A 124 -13.75 14.18 8.50
C ASN A 124 -13.52 15.22 7.40
N THR A 125 -12.67 14.89 6.42
CA THR A 125 -12.22 15.81 5.36
C THR A 125 -12.53 15.25 3.98
N ALA A 126 -11.89 14.16 3.56
CA ALA A 126 -11.90 13.74 2.16
C ALA A 126 -13.31 13.41 1.63
N ARG A 127 -14.19 12.81 2.44
CA ARG A 127 -15.58 12.53 2.03
C ARG A 127 -16.47 13.77 1.92
N LYS A 128 -16.08 14.89 2.53
CA LYS A 128 -16.89 16.13 2.55
C LYS A 128 -16.52 17.10 1.44
N SER A 129 -15.43 16.84 0.73
CA SER A 129 -14.94 17.67 -0.37
C SER A 129 -14.61 16.80 -1.58
N ASN A 130 -15.13 17.17 -2.74
CA ASN A 130 -14.80 16.49 -3.98
C ASN A 130 -13.46 17.04 -4.53
N GLY A 131 -12.34 16.54 -4.03
CA GLY A 131 -11.02 17.07 -4.38
C GLY A 131 -9.84 16.16 -4.08
N LEU A 132 -8.69 16.48 -4.67
CA LEU A 132 -7.42 15.80 -4.41
C LEU A 132 -6.79 16.35 -3.12
N HIS A 133 -6.49 15.44 -2.19
CA HIS A 133 -5.87 15.77 -0.92
C HIS A 133 -4.45 15.22 -0.84
N CYS A 134 -3.50 16.05 -0.41
CA CYS A 134 -2.14 15.64 -0.06
C CYS A 134 -1.83 16.11 1.36
N PRO A 135 -2.21 15.34 2.40
CA PRO A 135 -1.88 15.69 3.78
C PRO A 135 -0.36 15.57 3.97
N ARG A 136 0.32 16.72 3.98
CA ARG A 136 1.77 16.79 4.15
C ARG A 136 2.16 16.28 5.55
N HIS A 137 3.08 15.33 5.61
CA HIS A 137 3.84 14.83 6.77
C HIS A 137 3.42 15.38 8.14
N MET A 138 2.75 14.54 8.94
CA MET A 138 2.50 14.84 10.35
C MET A 138 3.82 14.65 11.11
N TRP A 139 4.49 15.74 11.48
CA TRP A 139 5.71 15.68 12.29
C TRP A 139 5.40 14.94 13.59
N TYR A 140 5.95 13.73 13.75
CA TYR A 140 6.15 13.17 15.07
C TYR A 140 7.11 14.13 15.77
N ARG A 141 6.66 14.86 16.81
CA ARG A 141 7.57 15.54 17.72
C ARG A 141 8.39 14.45 18.40
N GLY A 142 9.51 14.08 17.77
CA GLY A 142 10.35 12.98 18.20
C GLY A 142 10.85 13.24 19.61
N VAL A 143 10.35 12.46 20.58
CA VAL A 143 11.12 12.20 21.79
C VAL A 143 12.24 11.27 21.34
N VAL A 144 13.43 11.81 21.10
CA VAL A 144 14.62 11.01 20.83
C VAL A 144 14.85 10.13 22.06
N ARG A 145 14.45 8.85 22.00
CA ARG A 145 14.79 7.86 23.02
C ARG A 145 16.15 7.29 22.67
N LYS A 146 17.20 7.80 23.32
CA LYS A 146 18.56 7.25 23.21
C LYS A 146 18.58 5.88 23.91
N ILE A 147 18.95 4.83 23.18
CA ILE A 147 19.23 3.51 23.75
C ILE A 147 20.75 3.45 23.95
N SER A 148 21.20 3.37 25.20
CA SER A 148 22.61 3.13 25.51
C SER A 148 22.90 1.61 25.50
N PRO A 149 24.07 1.17 24.99
CA PRO A 149 24.47 -0.25 24.98
C PRO A 149 24.46 -0.94 26.35
N THR A 150 24.52 -0.16 27.43
CA THR A 150 24.49 -0.64 28.81
C THR A 150 23.11 -1.12 29.28
N SER A 151 22.05 -0.93 28.49
CA SER A 151 20.67 -1.29 28.86
C SER A 151 20.28 -2.73 28.55
N ILE A 152 21.14 -3.51 27.89
CA ILE A 152 20.88 -4.92 27.49
C ILE A 152 21.53 -5.90 28.50
N GLY A 153 21.85 -5.43 29.70
CA GLY A 153 22.34 -6.27 30.81
C GLY A 153 21.22 -6.98 31.57
N GLY A 154 20.36 -7.74 30.88
CA GLY A 154 19.32 -8.58 31.49
C GLY A 154 19.64 -10.06 31.28
N GLN A 155 19.94 -10.76 32.37
CA GLN A 155 20.40 -12.16 32.42
C GLN A 155 19.63 -13.12 31.50
N LEU A 156 20.31 -13.67 30.49
CA LEU A 156 20.00 -15.00 29.97
C LEU A 156 20.35 -16.04 31.05
N LYS A 157 19.39 -16.35 31.94
CA LYS A 157 19.45 -17.60 32.71
C LYS A 157 19.10 -18.74 31.76
N ARG A 158 20.12 -19.48 31.31
CA ARG A 158 19.95 -20.81 30.71
C ARG A 158 19.26 -21.71 31.73
N LYS A 159 18.15 -22.35 31.34
CA LYS A 159 17.69 -23.60 31.95
C LYS A 159 18.40 -24.75 31.25
#